data_AF-A0A8S3EBP2-F1
#
_entry.id   AF-A0A8S3EBP2-F1
#
_cell.length_a   1.000
_cell.length_b   1.000
_cell.length_c   1.000
_cell.angle_alpha   90.00
_cell.angle_beta   90.00
_cell.angle_gamma   90.00
#
_symmetry.space_group_name_H-M   'P 1'
#
loop_
_entity.id
_entity.type
_entity.pdbx_description
1 polymer ?
#
loop_
_entity_poly.entity_id
_entity_poly.type
_entity_poly.pdbx_seq_one_letter_code
_entity_poly.pdbx_strand_id
1 'polypeptide(L)'
;SCTIKNGGCGPRAACSHHAKTNAVRCTKKAGHTNTRPASGDIRTVNICANAEWSQNGGTIAGGNGRWSGTNQLVYSHGLFVDDNQTVVIADYGNCRIVQWKNGDTTNGQVVAGGNGEGNGLHQLNQPSDVLIDKETDSLIICDLGNQRVVRWSRRSGTTQGEILIDNINCFGLAMDEQRYLYVSVYGKNE
;
A
#
# COMPACT_ATOMS: atom_id res chain seq x y z
N SER A 1 19.18 -22.28 15.30
CA SER A 1 18.37 -21.57 14.29
C SER A 1 16.93 -21.60 14.73
N CYS A 2 16.27 -20.44 14.91
CA CYS A 2 14.82 -20.44 15.04
C CYS A 2 14.29 -20.69 13.63
N THR A 3 13.96 -21.94 13.32
CA THR A 3 13.15 -22.21 12.13
C THR A 3 11.88 -21.40 12.34
N ILE A 4 11.62 -20.41 11.49
CA ILE A 4 10.35 -19.68 11.51
C ILE A 4 9.27 -20.70 11.14
N LYS A 5 8.81 -21.47 12.13
CA LYS A 5 7.69 -22.38 11.98
C LYS A 5 6.48 -21.50 11.85
N ASN A 6 6.03 -21.34 10.61
CA ASN A 6 4.85 -20.58 10.23
C ASN A 6 5.03 -19.06 10.19
N GLY A 7 6.04 -18.49 9.53
CA GLY A 7 6.07 -17.09 9.04
C GLY A 7 5.27 -15.94 9.73
N GLY A 8 5.07 -15.91 11.06
CA GLY A 8 4.14 -14.97 11.75
C GLY A 8 2.64 -15.28 11.59
N CYS A 9 2.31 -16.47 11.13
CA CYS A 9 1.01 -16.98 10.73
C CYS A 9 0.38 -17.69 11.95
N GLY A 10 -0.80 -17.24 12.40
CA GLY A 10 -1.44 -17.78 13.61
C GLY A 10 -1.75 -19.29 13.54
N PRO A 11 -1.98 -19.98 14.67
CA PRO A 11 -2.11 -21.44 14.74
C PRO A 11 -3.30 -22.02 13.94
N ARG A 12 -4.24 -21.18 13.51
CA ARG A 12 -5.41 -21.54 12.68
C ARG A 12 -5.26 -21.14 11.20
N ALA A 13 -4.11 -20.61 10.81
CA ALA A 13 -3.79 -20.27 9.42
C ALA A 13 -2.97 -21.40 8.77
N ALA A 14 -3.20 -21.62 7.47
CA ALA A 14 -2.30 -22.37 6.62
C ALA A 14 -1.22 -21.42 6.08
N CYS A 15 0.03 -21.85 6.09
CA CYS A 15 1.15 -20.97 5.79
C CYS A 15 1.91 -21.55 4.60
N SER A 16 2.12 -20.73 3.58
CA SER A 16 2.90 -21.08 2.41
C SER A 16 3.89 -19.97 2.08
N HIS A 17 4.93 -20.30 1.32
CA HIS A 17 5.89 -19.32 0.83
C HIS A 17 5.63 -19.07 -0.66
N HIS A 18 5.71 -17.80 -1.06
CA HIS A 18 5.69 -17.43 -2.46
C HIS A 18 6.99 -17.89 -3.13
N ALA A 19 6.88 -18.70 -4.19
CA ALA A 19 8.02 -19.43 -4.77
C ALA A 19 9.17 -18.55 -5.28
N LYS A 20 8.92 -17.28 -5.62
CA LYS A 20 9.93 -16.37 -6.17
C LYS A 20 10.50 -15.37 -5.16
N THR A 21 9.73 -15.01 -4.14
CA THR A 21 10.07 -13.91 -3.22
C THR A 21 10.27 -14.40 -1.79
N ASN A 22 9.99 -15.68 -1.51
CA ASN A 22 9.89 -16.27 -0.18
C ASN A 22 8.94 -15.55 0.79
N ALA A 23 8.11 -14.63 0.28
CA ALA A 23 7.11 -13.94 1.07
C ALA A 23 6.18 -14.95 1.75
N VAL A 24 5.92 -14.76 3.04
CA VAL A 24 5.00 -15.59 3.80
C VAL A 24 3.58 -15.24 3.38
N ARG A 25 2.82 -16.25 2.99
CA ARG A 25 1.39 -16.16 2.77
C ARG A 25 0.64 -16.93 3.84
N CYS A 26 -0.23 -16.23 4.55
CA CYS A 26 -1.14 -16.83 5.53
C CYS A 26 -2.52 -16.97 4.89
N THR A 27 -3.02 -18.19 4.70
CA THR A 27 -4.38 -18.46 4.18
C THR A 27 -5.23 -19.15 5.24
N LYS A 28 -6.55 -19.18 5.03
CA LYS A 28 -7.45 -19.92 5.92
C LYS A 28 -7.13 -21.42 5.87
N LYS A 29 -7.10 -22.08 7.03
CA LYS A 29 -7.03 -23.54 7.11
C LYS A 29 -8.42 -24.14 6.85
N ALA A 30 -8.49 -25.31 6.23
CA ALA A 30 -9.76 -26.00 5.99
C ALA A 30 -10.55 -26.19 7.30
N GLY A 31 -11.86 -25.92 7.27
CA GLY A 31 -12.72 -25.96 8.48
C GLY A 31 -12.66 -24.70 9.36
N HIS A 32 -11.86 -23.69 9.01
CA HIS A 32 -11.79 -22.41 9.72
C HIS A 32 -12.25 -21.25 8.83
N THR A 33 -12.93 -20.27 9.43
CA THR A 33 -13.33 -19.02 8.78
C THR A 33 -12.35 -17.91 9.16
N ASN A 34 -12.04 -17.04 8.20
CA ASN A 34 -11.36 -15.78 8.50
C ASN A 34 -12.35 -14.90 9.24
N THR A 35 -12.24 -14.85 10.56
CA THR A 35 -12.96 -13.87 11.38
C THR A 35 -12.07 -12.64 11.51
N ARG A 36 -12.67 -11.45 11.36
CA ARG A 36 -12.01 -10.21 11.76
C ARG A 36 -11.77 -10.34 13.28
N PRO A 37 -10.53 -10.18 13.78
CA PRO A 37 -10.30 -10.25 15.22
C PRO A 37 -11.19 -9.22 15.92
N ALA A 38 -11.63 -9.52 17.14
CA ALA A 38 -12.20 -8.50 17.99
C ALA A 38 -11.17 -7.36 18.12
N SER A 39 -11.64 -6.11 18.08
CA SER A 39 -10.80 -4.92 18.20
C SER A 39 -9.88 -5.04 19.42
N GLY A 40 -8.57 -5.12 19.19
CA GLY A 40 -7.56 -5.22 20.26
C GLY A 40 -6.54 -6.35 20.12
N ASP A 41 -6.76 -7.34 19.25
CA ASP A 41 -5.72 -8.31 18.90
C ASP A 41 -4.70 -7.68 17.93
N ILE A 42 -3.74 -6.94 18.49
CA ILE A 42 -2.57 -6.46 17.74
C ILE A 42 -1.99 -7.64 16.98
N ARG A 43 -2.10 -7.64 15.65
CA ARG A 43 -1.35 -8.56 14.78
C ARG A 43 0.12 -8.20 14.89
N THR A 44 0.76 -8.67 15.95
CA THR A 44 2.19 -8.54 16.13
C THR A 44 2.84 -9.37 15.02
N VAL A 45 3.43 -8.68 14.06
CA VAL A 45 4.39 -9.30 13.14
C VAL A 45 5.56 -9.71 14.02
N ASN A 46 5.55 -10.98 14.47
CA ASN A 46 6.64 -11.54 15.26
C ASN A 46 7.86 -11.73 14.36
N ILE A 47 8.62 -10.66 14.17
CA ILE A 47 9.95 -10.71 13.58
C ILE A 47 10.89 -11.22 14.66
N CYS A 48 11.40 -12.45 14.50
CA CYS A 48 12.36 -13.00 15.45
C CYS A 48 13.60 -12.11 15.51
N ALA A 49 14.20 -11.94 16.69
CA ALA A 49 15.44 -11.18 16.86
C ALA A 49 16.61 -11.68 15.96
N ASN A 50 16.53 -12.94 15.51
CA ASN A 50 17.50 -13.57 14.61
C ASN A 50 16.91 -13.87 13.21
N ALA A 51 15.92 -13.10 12.76
CA ALA A 51 15.36 -13.25 11.42
C ALA A 51 16.42 -12.93 10.35
N GLU A 52 16.63 -13.85 9.42
CA GLU A 52 17.52 -13.66 8.28
C GLU A 52 16.68 -13.29 7.04
N TRP A 53 17.03 -12.18 6.40
CA TRP A 53 16.36 -11.70 5.19
C TRP A 53 17.13 -12.16 3.95
N SER A 54 16.39 -12.50 2.88
CA SER A 54 17.02 -12.70 1.56
C SER A 54 17.81 -11.45 1.19
N GLN A 55 19.12 -11.60 1.04
CA GLN A 55 19.99 -10.50 0.61
C GLN A 55 19.78 -10.16 -0.87
N ASN A 56 19.13 -11.05 -1.63
CA ASN A 56 18.75 -10.82 -3.00
C ASN A 56 17.30 -10.33 -3.04
N GLY A 57 17.13 -9.07 -3.45
CA GLY A 57 15.82 -8.48 -3.73
C GLY A 57 15.29 -8.90 -5.10
N GLY A 58 13.96 -8.90 -5.24
CA GLY A 58 13.28 -9.11 -6.52
C GLY A 58 12.42 -7.89 -6.88
N THR A 59 12.36 -7.57 -8.17
CA THR A 59 11.46 -6.52 -8.69
C THR A 59 10.06 -7.12 -8.86
N ILE A 60 9.06 -6.49 -8.24
CA ILE A 60 7.65 -6.91 -8.31
C ILE A 60 6.75 -5.90 -9.03
N ALA A 61 7.21 -4.67 -9.21
CA ALA A 61 6.52 -3.60 -9.93
C ALA A 61 7.56 -2.67 -10.59
N GLY A 62 7.23 -2.11 -11.75
CA GLY A 62 8.16 -1.27 -12.51
C GLY A 62 9.30 -2.06 -13.17
N GLY A 63 10.51 -1.48 -13.19
CA GLY A 63 11.71 -2.12 -13.75
C GLY A 63 11.89 -2.02 -15.27
N ASN A 64 10.95 -1.36 -15.97
CA ASN A 64 10.94 -1.27 -17.44
C ASN A 64 11.36 0.11 -17.96
N GLY A 65 12.23 0.83 -17.24
CA GLY A 65 12.66 2.19 -17.57
C GLY A 65 11.81 3.30 -16.94
N ARG A 66 12.16 4.55 -17.25
CA ARG A 66 11.57 5.77 -16.66
C ARG A 66 10.73 6.52 -17.69
N TRP A 67 9.46 6.17 -17.80
CA TRP A 67 8.45 6.89 -18.59
C TRP A 67 7.06 6.68 -17.99
N SER A 68 5.99 7.01 -18.71
CA SER A 68 4.60 6.97 -18.23
C SER A 68 3.85 5.67 -18.54
N GLY A 69 4.52 4.64 -19.07
CA GLY A 69 3.91 3.34 -19.34
C GLY A 69 3.34 2.70 -18.09
N THR A 70 2.33 1.83 -18.25
CA THR A 70 1.65 1.14 -17.14
C THR A 70 2.56 0.17 -16.39
N ASN A 71 3.68 -0.23 -16.98
CA ASN A 71 4.69 -1.10 -16.38
C ASN A 71 5.95 -0.34 -15.92
N GLN A 72 5.88 0.99 -15.84
CA GLN A 72 6.96 1.90 -15.47
C GLN A 72 6.57 2.77 -14.27
N LEU A 73 7.58 3.16 -13.50
CA LEU A 73 7.46 4.02 -12.32
C LEU A 73 8.52 5.12 -12.41
N VAL A 74 8.21 6.32 -11.94
CA VAL A 74 9.09 7.48 -11.94
C VAL A 74 9.14 8.05 -10.52
N TYR A 75 10.30 7.93 -9.87
CA TYR A 75 10.55 8.40 -8.51
C TYR A 75 9.54 7.92 -7.47
N SER A 76 9.02 6.70 -7.59
CA SER A 76 8.01 6.18 -6.66
C SER A 76 8.46 6.28 -5.19
N HIS A 77 7.56 6.73 -4.31
CA HIS A 77 7.82 6.90 -2.89
C HIS A 77 7.10 5.80 -2.07
N GLY A 78 5.98 6.13 -1.43
CA GLY A 78 5.25 5.23 -0.55
C GLY A 78 4.55 4.09 -1.29
N LEU A 79 4.36 2.99 -0.56
CA LEU A 79 3.63 1.82 -1.03
C LEU A 79 2.84 1.19 0.11
N PHE A 80 1.74 0.52 -0.25
CA PHE A 80 0.94 -0.30 0.64
C PHE A 80 0.74 -1.69 0.05
N VAL A 81 0.80 -2.71 0.89
CA VAL A 81 0.53 -4.11 0.51
C VAL A 81 -0.68 -4.61 1.28
N ASP A 82 -1.71 -5.05 0.55
CA ASP A 82 -2.92 -5.61 1.17
C ASP A 82 -2.78 -7.12 1.49
N ASP A 83 -3.80 -7.69 2.14
CA ASP A 83 -3.81 -9.12 2.54
C ASP A 83 -3.82 -10.07 1.33
N ASN A 84 -4.21 -9.56 0.14
CA ASN A 84 -4.18 -10.30 -1.12
C ASN A 84 -2.82 -10.18 -1.82
N GLN A 85 -1.83 -9.53 -1.20
CA GLN A 85 -0.53 -9.16 -1.77
C GLN A 85 -0.67 -8.26 -3.01
N THR A 86 -1.75 -7.49 -3.07
CA THR A 86 -1.86 -6.36 -4.01
C THR A 86 -0.96 -5.25 -3.50
N VAL A 87 -0.11 -4.73 -4.38
CA VAL A 87 0.78 -3.61 -4.09
C VAL A 87 0.20 -2.35 -4.71
N VAL A 88 -0.01 -1.32 -3.91
CA VAL A 88 -0.40 0.01 -4.36
C VAL A 88 0.78 0.93 -4.13
N ILE A 89 1.16 1.73 -5.13
CA ILE A 89 2.38 2.52 -5.13
C ILE A 89 2.02 3.97 -5.49
N ALA A 90 2.57 4.91 -4.73
CA ALA A 90 2.59 6.31 -5.09
C ALA A 90 3.68 6.55 -6.14
N ASP A 91 3.27 6.67 -7.41
CA ASP A 91 4.15 6.94 -8.54
C ASP A 91 4.34 8.45 -8.68
N TYR A 92 5.13 8.97 -7.74
CA TYR A 92 5.37 10.40 -7.48
C TYR A 92 5.55 11.23 -8.76
N GLY A 93 6.50 10.85 -9.61
CA GLY A 93 6.87 11.63 -10.79
C GLY A 93 5.85 11.57 -11.92
N ASN A 94 5.00 10.55 -11.94
CA ASN A 94 3.89 10.44 -12.89
C ASN A 94 2.56 10.97 -12.32
N CYS A 95 2.56 11.51 -11.10
CA CYS A 95 1.38 12.09 -10.44
C CYS A 95 0.16 11.14 -10.44
N ARG A 96 0.39 9.89 -10.05
CA ARG A 96 -0.64 8.84 -10.06
C ARG A 96 -0.42 7.82 -8.95
N ILE A 97 -1.49 7.11 -8.61
CA ILE A 97 -1.43 5.88 -7.82
C ILE A 97 -1.66 4.70 -8.73
N VAL A 98 -0.81 3.68 -8.58
CA VAL A 98 -0.80 2.51 -9.44
C VAL A 98 -0.84 1.23 -8.61
N GLN A 99 -1.60 0.26 -9.07
CA GLN A 99 -1.88 -1.01 -8.39
C GLN A 99 -1.35 -2.19 -9.20
N TRP A 100 -0.59 -3.08 -8.55
CA TRP A 100 -0.18 -4.38 -9.09
C TRP A 100 -0.80 -5.49 -8.27
N LYS A 101 -1.43 -6.44 -8.96
CA LYS A 101 -1.97 -7.65 -8.31
C LYS A 101 -0.85 -8.64 -8.09
N ASN A 102 -0.97 -9.45 -7.03
CA ASN A 102 -0.01 -10.51 -6.75
C ASN A 102 0.21 -11.42 -7.97
N GLY A 103 1.46 -11.60 -8.37
CA GLY A 103 1.86 -12.43 -9.50
C GLY A 103 1.76 -11.74 -10.87
N ASP A 104 1.17 -10.55 -10.97
CA ASP A 104 1.20 -9.74 -12.20
C ASP A 104 2.44 -8.85 -12.18
N THR A 105 3.43 -9.19 -13.02
CA THR A 105 4.65 -8.40 -13.19
C THR A 105 4.65 -7.60 -14.50
N THR A 106 3.55 -7.65 -15.24
CA THR A 106 3.49 -7.19 -16.63
C THR A 106 3.02 -5.77 -16.72
N ASN A 107 1.94 -5.39 -16.01
CA ASN A 107 1.39 -4.04 -16.05
C ASN A 107 0.71 -3.67 -14.73
N GLY A 108 0.91 -2.42 -14.30
CA GLY A 108 0.14 -1.81 -13.24
C GLY A 108 -1.14 -1.18 -13.78
N GLN A 109 -2.11 -1.01 -12.90
CA GLN A 109 -3.36 -0.31 -13.19
C GLN A 109 -3.36 1.04 -12.47
N VAL A 110 -3.59 2.14 -13.20
CA VAL A 110 -3.80 3.45 -12.57
C VAL A 110 -5.14 3.42 -11.86
N VAL A 111 -5.12 3.67 -10.55
CA VAL A 111 -6.31 3.59 -9.67
C VAL A 111 -6.69 4.94 -9.06
N ALA A 112 -5.82 5.95 -9.15
CA ALA A 112 -6.10 7.34 -8.83
C ALA A 112 -5.11 8.27 -9.55
N GLY A 113 -5.53 9.51 -9.82
CA GLY A 113 -4.72 10.48 -10.58
C GLY A 113 -4.47 10.05 -12.03
N GLY A 114 -3.29 10.38 -12.57
CA GLY A 114 -2.93 10.06 -13.96
C GLY A 114 -3.58 10.96 -15.03
N ASN A 115 -4.28 12.01 -14.61
CA ASN A 115 -4.90 13.02 -15.49
C ASN A 115 -4.02 14.28 -15.63
N GLY A 116 -2.70 14.07 -15.61
CA GLY A 116 -1.71 15.15 -15.53
C GLY A 116 -1.53 15.68 -14.11
N GLU A 117 -0.40 16.36 -13.90
CA GLU A 117 -0.11 17.09 -12.66
C GLU A 117 -1.09 18.26 -12.50
N GLY A 118 -1.69 18.39 -11.33
CA GLY A 118 -2.58 19.51 -11.02
C GLY A 118 -3.32 19.35 -9.69
N ASN A 119 -4.13 20.35 -9.36
CA ASN A 119 -4.86 20.43 -8.10
C ASN A 119 -6.36 20.09 -8.20
N GLY A 120 -6.85 19.75 -9.41
CA GLY A 120 -8.21 19.27 -9.61
C GLY A 120 -8.48 18.00 -8.80
N LEU A 121 -9.75 17.72 -8.48
CA LEU A 121 -10.11 16.53 -7.70
C LEU A 121 -9.83 15.20 -8.43
N HIS A 122 -9.73 15.24 -9.76
CA HIS A 122 -9.34 14.10 -10.59
C HIS A 122 -7.83 14.07 -10.88
N GLN A 123 -7.06 15.00 -10.32
CA GLN A 123 -5.61 15.11 -10.50
C GLN A 123 -4.89 14.91 -9.16
N LEU A 124 -3.63 14.53 -9.25
CA LEU A 124 -2.69 14.49 -8.13
C LEU A 124 -1.48 15.35 -8.52
N ASN A 125 -0.71 15.76 -7.52
CA ASN A 125 0.58 16.40 -7.68
C ASN A 125 1.56 15.78 -6.70
N GLN A 126 2.55 15.05 -7.24
CA GLN A 126 3.65 14.50 -6.46
C GLN A 126 3.18 13.69 -5.22
N PRO A 127 2.31 12.67 -5.38
CA PRO A 127 1.83 11.89 -4.24
C PRO A 127 3.01 11.19 -3.56
N SER A 128 3.15 11.36 -2.25
CA SER A 128 4.28 10.84 -1.48
C SER A 128 3.97 9.50 -0.82
N ASP A 129 2.72 9.26 -0.43
CA ASP A 129 2.31 8.02 0.22
C ASP A 129 0.85 7.66 -0.03
N VAL A 130 0.51 6.38 0.17
CA VAL A 130 -0.82 5.83 -0.02
C VAL A 130 -1.07 4.65 0.91
N LEU A 131 -2.28 4.57 1.48
CA LEU A 131 -2.78 3.39 2.18
C LEU A 131 -4.19 3.02 1.72
N ILE A 132 -4.65 1.81 2.05
CA ILE A 132 -6.01 1.35 1.76
C ILE A 132 -6.84 1.34 3.04
N ASP A 133 -7.92 2.13 3.07
CA ASP A 133 -9.02 1.96 4.02
C ASP A 133 -9.92 0.83 3.52
N LYS A 134 -9.73 -0.37 4.11
CA LYS A 134 -10.48 -1.58 3.74
C LYS A 134 -11.97 -1.48 4.10
N GLU A 135 -12.34 -0.68 5.10
CA GLU A 135 -13.72 -0.58 5.56
C GLU A 135 -14.56 0.26 4.60
N THR A 136 -13.98 1.32 4.01
CA THR A 136 -14.67 2.13 2.99
C THR A 136 -14.38 1.70 1.56
N ASP A 137 -13.41 0.80 1.37
CA ASP A 137 -12.81 0.45 0.09
C ASP A 137 -12.30 1.69 -0.66
N SER A 138 -11.38 2.41 -0.02
CA SER A 138 -10.83 3.66 -0.52
C SER A 138 -9.32 3.73 -0.35
N LEU A 139 -8.66 4.44 -1.26
CA LEU A 139 -7.28 4.89 -1.09
C LEU A 139 -7.30 6.15 -0.22
N ILE A 140 -6.36 6.24 0.71
CA ILE A 140 -6.01 7.48 1.39
C ILE A 140 -4.64 7.87 0.88
N ILE A 141 -4.56 9.03 0.23
CA ILE A 141 -3.41 9.47 -0.54
C ILE A 141 -2.89 10.74 0.08
N CYS A 142 -1.60 10.79 0.34
CA CYS A 142 -0.92 12.04 0.63
C CYS A 142 -0.53 12.68 -0.70
N ASP A 143 -1.24 13.75 -1.05
CA ASP A 143 -1.09 14.49 -2.30
C ASP A 143 -0.20 15.71 -2.03
N LEU A 144 1.09 15.42 -1.79
CA LEU A 144 2.05 16.35 -1.21
C LEU A 144 2.16 17.68 -1.98
N GLY A 145 2.28 17.64 -3.31
CA GLY A 145 2.41 18.86 -4.12
C GLY A 145 1.19 19.78 -4.01
N ASN A 146 0.03 19.21 -3.64
CA ASN A 146 -1.21 19.95 -3.38
C ASN A 146 -1.47 20.20 -1.88
N GLN A 147 -0.55 19.81 -1.00
CA GLN A 147 -0.61 20.03 0.46
C GLN A 147 -1.91 19.54 1.09
N ARG A 148 -2.35 18.34 0.70
CA ARG A 148 -3.62 17.76 1.15
C ARG A 148 -3.54 16.24 1.27
N VAL A 149 -4.45 15.68 2.06
CA VAL A 149 -4.78 14.26 2.08
C VAL A 149 -6.11 14.05 1.39
N VAL A 150 -6.13 13.13 0.42
CA VAL A 150 -7.28 12.85 -0.43
C VAL A 150 -7.76 11.42 -0.20
N ARG A 151 -9.07 11.23 -0.06
CA ARG A 151 -9.72 9.92 -0.16
C ARG A 151 -10.15 9.67 -1.60
N TRP A 152 -9.80 8.51 -2.14
CA TRP A 152 -10.24 8.08 -3.47
C TRP A 152 -10.96 6.75 -3.38
N SER A 153 -12.27 6.74 -3.67
CA SER A 153 -13.06 5.51 -3.67
C SER A 153 -12.56 4.55 -4.77
N ARG A 154 -12.40 3.26 -4.43
CA ARG A 154 -12.00 2.23 -5.39
C ARG A 154 -13.19 1.59 -6.10
N ARG A 155 -14.40 2.04 -5.78
CA ARG A 155 -15.64 1.56 -6.40
C ARG A 155 -15.72 2.02 -7.86
N SER A 156 -16.31 1.16 -8.70
CA SER A 156 -16.51 1.43 -10.13
C SER A 156 -17.21 2.77 -10.37
N GLY A 157 -16.69 3.57 -11.30
CA GLY A 157 -17.25 4.87 -11.67
C GLY A 157 -16.67 6.06 -10.89
N THR A 158 -15.81 5.82 -9.89
CA THR A 158 -15.09 6.91 -9.22
C THR A 158 -14.02 7.48 -10.15
N THR A 159 -14.09 8.79 -10.43
CA THR A 159 -13.13 9.49 -11.31
C THR A 159 -12.36 10.62 -10.62
N GLN A 160 -12.69 10.92 -9.36
CA GLN A 160 -12.09 11.99 -8.58
C GLN A 160 -12.05 11.62 -7.11
N GLY A 161 -11.10 12.22 -6.39
CA GLY A 161 -10.97 12.13 -4.96
C GLY A 161 -11.78 13.19 -4.20
N GLU A 162 -11.76 13.05 -2.89
CA GLU A 162 -12.37 13.93 -1.90
C GLU A 162 -11.29 14.38 -0.92
N ILE A 163 -11.22 15.67 -0.64
CA ILE A 163 -10.24 16.21 0.30
C ILE A 163 -10.67 15.83 1.72
N LEU A 164 -9.82 15.13 2.46
CA LEU A 164 -10.03 14.82 3.87
C LEU A 164 -9.39 15.86 4.79
N ILE A 165 -8.18 16.29 4.43
CA ILE A 165 -7.38 17.26 5.19
C ILE A 165 -6.68 18.15 4.16
N ASP A 166 -6.68 19.46 4.37
CA ASP A 166 -5.97 20.43 3.54
C ASP A 166 -4.95 21.23 4.36
N ASN A 167 -4.15 22.04 3.67
CA ASN A 167 -3.16 22.95 4.28
C ASN A 167 -2.13 22.23 5.16
N ILE A 168 -1.70 21.03 4.73
CA ILE A 168 -0.68 20.22 5.40
C ILE A 168 0.36 19.68 4.41
N ASN A 169 1.63 19.75 4.77
CA ASN A 169 2.73 19.14 4.02
C ASN A 169 2.86 17.65 4.40
N CYS A 170 1.85 16.86 4.09
CA CYS A 170 1.85 15.45 4.42
C CYS A 170 3.04 14.73 3.73
N PHE A 171 3.60 13.71 4.36
CA PHE A 171 4.66 12.89 3.76
C PHE A 171 4.38 11.40 3.85
N GLY A 172 4.08 10.91 5.05
CA GLY A 172 3.75 9.51 5.31
C GLY A 172 2.39 9.37 5.97
N LEU A 173 1.74 8.25 5.72
CA LEU A 173 0.43 7.90 6.24
C LEU A 173 0.50 6.59 7.01
N ALA A 174 -0.20 6.53 8.14
CA ALA A 174 -0.49 5.29 8.83
C ALA A 174 -1.93 5.31 9.33
N MET A 175 -2.56 4.15 9.42
CA MET A 175 -3.90 4.01 9.98
C MET A 175 -3.92 2.82 10.94
N ASP A 176 -4.46 3.02 12.13
CA ASP A 176 -4.60 1.94 13.12
C ASP A 176 -5.90 1.14 12.93
N GLU A 177 -6.07 0.10 13.75
CA GLU A 177 -7.25 -0.77 13.72
C GLU A 177 -8.54 -0.05 14.15
N GLN A 178 -8.42 1.06 14.88
CA GLN A 178 -9.53 1.92 15.30
C GLN A 178 -9.87 2.97 14.23
N ARG A 179 -9.13 2.99 13.11
CA ARG A 179 -9.26 3.92 11.99
C ARG A 179 -8.85 5.36 12.32
N TYR A 180 -7.97 5.57 13.28
CA TYR A 180 -7.27 6.85 13.38
C TYR A 180 -6.24 6.95 12.27
N LEU A 181 -6.29 8.06 11.54
CA LEU A 181 -5.31 8.40 10.52
C LEU A 181 -4.19 9.22 11.15
N TYR A 182 -2.97 8.73 11.04
CA TYR A 182 -1.74 9.40 11.42
C TYR A 182 -1.06 9.92 10.16
N VAL A 183 -0.68 11.18 10.18
CA VAL A 183 -0.04 11.83 9.03
C VAL A 183 1.25 12.46 9.53
N SER A 184 2.38 12.05 8.95
CA SER A 184 3.62 12.79 9.18
C SER A 184 3.62 14.04 8.32
N VAL A 185 4.03 15.17 8.90
CA VAL A 185 4.04 16.48 8.26
C VAL A 185 5.48 16.96 8.24
N TYR A 186 6.00 17.44 7.10
CA TYR A 186 7.35 18.00 7.06
C TYR A 186 7.32 19.53 6.94
N GLY A 187 8.29 20.20 7.57
CA GLY A 187 8.42 21.66 7.55
C GLY A 187 7.59 22.40 8.60
N LYS A 188 6.70 21.70 9.32
CA LYS A 188 6.33 22.07 10.69
C LYS A 188 7.20 21.18 11.57
N ASN A 189 8.05 21.76 12.42
CA ASN A 189 8.94 21.00 13.31
C ASN A 189 8.15 20.36 14.48
N GLU A 190 7.06 19.68 14.15
CA GLU A 190 6.05 19.11 15.07
C GLU A 190 5.73 17.67 14.66
#